data_AF-A0A2A3MXJ5-F1
#
_entry.id   AF-A0A2A3MXJ5-F1
#
_cell.length_a   1.000
_cell.length_b   1.000
_cell.length_c   1.000
_cell.angle_alpha   90.00
_cell.angle_beta   90.00
_cell.angle_gamma   90.00
#
_symmetry.space_group_name_H-M   'P 1'
#
loop_
_entity.id
_entity.type
_entity.pdbx_description
1 polymer ?
#
loop_
_entity_poly.entity_id
_entity_poly.type
_entity_poly.pdbx_seq_one_letter_code
_entity_poly.pdbx_strand_id
1 'polypeptide(L)'
;MFIERRINPSNGNVELWQCQWENSGSQAAKKVYLQKICDEQPVDRDAEGGLSEEAAICWAYGRTLGNIAVVSPSLLGHFPGKVGNDALLPCDFAHAGKFRHGAERLWCRTHQTHWGTKADIEALAQHGVMRCANHTQLMNYVVAPLTINVTEYAEVGIWCSMPAALSTQDIKPRPPKIHVHVREKTGDRKKIDQDFSAISTLYSSGLGLFASDEITRVNITPPAAFDFVRAIETNREMSCINCSSCGYPHLDLADFADTPHRKHFCGNCGRDSTWSKEPIISTPLKPLHDAFAKTLNYETPDRTLDLDSYAGCDFAVWASTPAIVWTAARPQEFGIHVHVHNGQSRIVDDTFDTVVYHGKPLERSTLIASMIARTIV
;
A
#
# COMPACT_ATOMS: atom_id res chain seq x y z
N MET A 1 -0.11 37.91 6.43
CA MET A 1 -0.73 36.87 7.29
C MET A 1 0.09 35.59 7.17
N PHE A 2 0.14 34.79 8.23
CA PHE A 2 0.88 33.51 8.29
C PHE A 2 0.17 32.55 9.26
N ILE A 3 0.52 31.27 9.22
CA ILE A 3 -0.02 30.26 10.15
C ILE A 3 0.96 30.01 11.29
N GLU A 4 0.44 29.91 12.51
CA GLU A 4 1.21 29.59 13.70
C GLU A 4 0.60 28.36 14.41
N ARG A 5 1.48 27.51 14.95
CA ARG A 5 1.11 26.39 15.81
C ARG A 5 1.07 26.86 17.26
N ARG A 6 0.01 26.49 18.00
CA ARG A 6 -0.15 26.82 19.41
C ARG A 6 -0.66 25.60 20.19
N ILE A 7 -0.03 25.27 21.31
CA ILE A 7 -0.56 24.25 22.21
C ILE A 7 -1.69 24.87 23.02
N ASN A 8 -2.86 24.25 22.99
CA ASN A 8 -3.98 24.62 23.82
C ASN A 8 -3.71 24.14 25.27
N PRO A 9 -3.61 25.05 26.25
CA PRO A 9 -3.24 24.69 27.61
C PRO A 9 -4.30 23.87 28.36
N SER A 10 -5.56 23.85 27.91
CA SER A 10 -6.62 23.11 28.61
C SER A 10 -6.72 21.64 28.23
N ASN A 11 -6.33 21.27 27.02
CA ASN A 11 -6.43 19.89 26.52
C ASN A 11 -5.13 19.33 25.92
N GLY A 12 -4.07 20.15 25.80
CA GLY A 12 -2.79 19.73 25.23
C GLY A 12 -2.77 19.60 23.71
N ASN A 13 -3.90 19.81 23.02
CA ASN A 13 -3.98 19.69 21.56
C ASN A 13 -3.18 20.82 20.89
N VAL A 14 -2.57 20.51 19.74
CA VAL A 14 -1.91 21.51 18.93
C VAL A 14 -2.94 22.12 17.97
N GLU A 15 -3.11 23.44 18.04
CA GLU A 15 -4.04 24.20 17.22
C GLU A 15 -3.29 24.98 16.14
N LEU A 16 -3.88 25.07 14.94
CA LEU A 16 -3.40 25.92 13.86
C LEU A 16 -4.18 27.24 13.85
N TRP A 17 -3.46 28.36 13.89
CA TRP A 17 -4.04 29.69 13.96
C TRP A 17 -3.58 30.58 12.80
N GLN A 18 -4.52 31.36 12.26
CA GLN A 18 -4.21 32.45 11.35
C GLN A 18 -3.69 33.65 12.15
N CYS A 19 -2.52 34.14 11.77
CA CYS A 19 -1.80 35.20 12.47
C CYS A 19 -1.36 36.32 11.54
N GLN A 20 -1.10 37.49 12.12
CA GLN A 20 -0.41 38.59 11.44
C GLN A 20 0.57 39.28 12.39
N TRP A 21 1.56 39.95 11.79
CA TRP A 21 2.41 40.87 12.52
C TRP A 21 1.74 42.24 12.56
N GLU A 22 1.58 42.78 13.75
CA GLU A 22 1.20 44.16 13.98
C GLU A 22 2.48 44.98 14.21
N ASN A 23 2.71 45.95 13.33
CA ASN A 23 3.81 46.90 13.40
C ASN A 23 3.25 48.31 13.54
N SER A 24 2.89 48.72 14.76
CA SER A 24 2.70 50.14 15.08
C SER A 24 4.09 50.75 15.26
N GLY A 25 4.52 51.62 14.34
CA GLY A 25 5.92 52.06 14.10
C GLY A 25 6.79 52.58 15.26
N SER A 26 6.36 52.48 16.51
CA SER A 26 7.14 52.75 17.73
C SER A 26 7.24 51.57 18.70
N GLN A 27 6.58 50.43 18.42
CA GLN A 27 6.60 49.23 19.27
C GLN A 27 7.20 48.04 18.54
N ALA A 28 7.76 47.10 19.31
CA ALA A 28 8.27 45.84 18.77
C ALA A 28 7.14 45.08 18.06
N ALA A 29 7.46 44.47 16.92
CA ALA A 29 6.53 43.67 16.14
C ALA A 29 5.80 42.66 17.03
N LYS A 30 4.47 42.77 17.10
CA LYS A 30 3.65 41.88 17.92
C LYS A 30 2.92 40.88 17.03
N LYS A 31 2.94 39.61 17.43
CA LYS A 31 2.14 38.57 16.80
C LYS A 31 0.69 38.66 17.29
N VAL A 32 -0.25 38.80 16.37
CA VAL A 32 -1.68 38.83 16.63
C VAL A 32 -2.32 37.58 16.07
N TYR A 33 -3.04 36.84 16.93
CA TYR A 33 -3.82 35.65 16.56
C TYR A 33 -5.23 36.10 16.17
N LEU A 34 -5.60 35.84 14.92
CA LEU A 34 -6.86 36.31 14.36
C LEU A 34 -7.98 35.28 14.56
N GLN A 35 -7.74 34.04 14.13
CA GLN A 35 -8.75 32.99 14.13
C GLN A 35 -8.11 31.60 14.19
N LYS A 36 -8.75 30.67 14.91
CA LYS A 36 -8.42 29.24 14.89
C LYS A 36 -8.89 28.62 13.58
N ILE A 37 -8.02 27.90 12.91
CA ILE A 37 -8.30 27.22 11.63
C ILE A 37 -8.80 25.81 11.91
N CYS A 38 -7.99 25.01 12.60
CA CYS A 38 -8.30 23.63 12.96
C CYS A 38 -7.35 23.12 14.06
N ASP A 39 -7.61 21.92 14.53
CA ASP A 39 -6.68 21.15 15.37
C ASP A 39 -5.76 20.30 14.49
N GLU A 40 -4.44 20.38 14.73
CA GLU A 40 -3.46 19.45 14.17
C GLU A 40 -3.78 18.07 14.73
N GLN A 41 -3.97 17.09 13.85
CA GLN A 41 -4.24 15.74 14.29
C GLN A 41 -2.93 15.11 14.81
N PRO A 42 -2.96 14.39 15.93
CA PRO A 42 -1.78 13.69 16.40
C PRO A 42 -1.32 12.69 15.32
N VAL A 43 -0.02 12.40 15.31
CA VAL A 43 0.46 11.21 14.60
C VAL A 43 -0.23 10.04 15.29
N ASP A 44 -1.17 9.40 14.59
CA ASP A 44 -1.82 8.20 15.10
C ASP A 44 -0.69 7.21 15.34
N ARG A 45 -0.56 6.76 16.58
CA ARG A 45 0.10 5.48 16.85
C ARG A 45 -1.00 4.46 16.62
N ASP A 46 -0.72 3.43 15.82
CA ASP A 46 -1.65 2.34 15.63
C ASP A 46 -2.23 1.97 17.00
N ALA A 47 -3.57 2.07 17.13
CA ALA A 47 -4.23 1.90 18.42
C ALA A 47 -3.74 0.59 19.07
N GLU A 48 -3.28 0.66 20.31
CA GLU A 48 -2.93 -0.51 21.10
C GLU A 48 -4.15 -1.47 21.09
N GLY A 49 -4.01 -2.60 20.41
CA GLY A 49 -5.13 -3.51 20.14
C GLY A 49 -5.65 -3.35 18.71
N GLY A 50 -5.19 -4.24 17.84
CA GLY A 50 -5.40 -4.19 16.39
C GLY A 50 -6.83 -3.80 15.98
N LEU A 51 -6.90 -3.07 14.86
CA LEU A 51 -8.14 -2.54 14.26
C LEU A 51 -9.36 -3.45 14.43
N SER A 52 -10.44 -2.88 14.97
CA SER A 52 -11.78 -3.48 14.97
C SER A 52 -12.31 -3.67 13.54
N GLU A 53 -13.39 -4.45 13.38
CA GLU A 53 -14.10 -4.62 12.09
C GLU A 53 -14.57 -3.30 11.46
N GLU A 54 -14.54 -2.19 12.20
CA GLU A 54 -14.98 -0.88 11.73
C GLU A 54 -13.92 -0.14 10.92
N ALA A 55 -12.67 -0.60 10.83
CA ALA A 55 -11.62 0.10 10.10
C ALA A 55 -11.71 -0.05 8.57
N ALA A 56 -11.13 0.91 7.84
CA ALA A 56 -10.99 0.86 6.39
C ALA A 56 -9.52 0.95 5.94
N ILE A 57 -9.16 0.31 4.84
CA ILE A 57 -7.91 0.54 4.12
C ILE A 57 -8.18 1.50 2.99
N CYS A 58 -7.39 2.57 2.87
CA CYS A 58 -7.46 3.54 1.77
C CYS A 58 -6.16 3.61 1.01
N TRP A 59 -6.22 3.87 -0.30
CA TRP A 59 -5.03 4.10 -1.13
C TRP A 59 -5.33 4.94 -2.37
N ALA A 60 -4.28 5.53 -2.92
CA ALA A 60 -4.27 6.09 -4.26
C ALA A 60 -3.25 5.34 -5.11
N TYR A 61 -3.51 5.33 -6.42
CA TYR A 61 -2.55 4.89 -7.42
C TYR A 61 -1.40 5.92 -7.52
N GLY A 62 -0.16 5.44 -7.43
CA GLY A 62 1.05 6.25 -7.53
C GLY A 62 1.42 7.15 -6.35
N ARG A 63 0.80 7.00 -5.17
CA ARG A 63 1.19 7.73 -3.94
C ARG A 63 1.11 6.83 -2.72
N THR A 64 2.13 6.91 -1.88
CA THR A 64 2.23 6.17 -0.62
C THR A 64 1.26 6.81 0.35
N LEU A 65 0.29 6.12 0.94
CA LEU A 65 -0.50 6.76 2.01
C LEU A 65 0.23 6.60 3.34
N GLY A 66 0.31 7.69 4.08
CA GLY A 66 0.87 7.75 5.42
C GLY A 66 0.00 7.10 6.48
N ASN A 67 -1.31 7.25 6.32
CA ASN A 67 -2.32 6.60 7.13
C ASN A 67 -3.20 5.74 6.22
N ILE A 68 -2.67 4.57 5.82
CA ILE A 68 -3.42 3.60 4.99
C ILE A 68 -4.63 3.07 5.76
N ALA A 69 -4.55 3.00 7.10
CA ALA A 69 -5.64 2.59 7.97
C ALA A 69 -6.49 3.80 8.37
N VAL A 70 -7.74 3.84 7.91
CA VAL A 70 -8.72 4.82 8.36
C VAL A 70 -9.52 4.21 9.49
N VAL A 71 -9.29 4.70 10.71
CA VAL A 71 -9.90 4.18 11.95
C VAL A 71 -10.77 5.21 12.64
N SER A 72 -10.63 6.48 12.28
CA SER A 72 -11.40 7.55 12.88
C SER A 72 -12.88 7.39 12.53
N PRO A 73 -13.80 7.36 13.52
CA PRO A 73 -15.24 7.34 13.26
C PRO A 73 -15.70 8.49 12.35
N SER A 74 -15.04 9.65 12.45
CA SER A 74 -15.37 10.81 11.59
C SER A 74 -15.02 10.56 10.13
N LEU A 75 -14.04 9.72 9.83
CA LEU A 75 -13.62 9.37 8.46
C LEU A 75 -14.38 8.16 7.91
N LEU A 76 -14.72 7.20 8.77
CA LEU A 76 -15.47 5.99 8.39
C LEU A 76 -16.85 6.32 7.80
N GLY A 77 -17.47 7.43 8.21
CA GLY A 77 -18.74 7.89 7.65
C GLY A 77 -18.66 8.43 6.20
N HIS A 78 -17.47 8.59 5.63
CA HIS A 78 -17.27 9.14 4.29
C HIS A 78 -17.15 8.08 3.18
N PHE A 79 -17.22 6.79 3.50
CA PHE A 79 -17.16 5.72 2.49
C PHE A 79 -18.54 5.47 1.86
N PRO A 80 -18.68 5.60 0.52
CA PRO A 80 -19.94 5.33 -0.17
C PRO A 80 -20.45 3.89 -0.07
N GLY A 81 -19.55 2.93 0.20
CA GLY A 81 -19.88 1.51 0.29
C GLY A 81 -18.86 0.72 1.11
N LYS A 82 -18.76 -0.59 0.84
CA LYS A 82 -17.76 -1.48 1.47
C LYS A 82 -16.45 -1.57 0.70
N VAL A 83 -16.50 -1.38 -0.62
CA VAL A 83 -15.33 -1.36 -1.51
C VAL A 83 -15.65 -0.36 -2.61
N GLY A 84 -14.67 0.46 -3.01
CA GLY A 84 -14.86 1.40 -4.10
C GLY A 84 -13.60 2.18 -4.45
N ASN A 85 -13.74 3.08 -5.42
CA ASN A 85 -12.71 3.98 -5.93
C ASN A 85 -13.19 5.44 -5.98
N ASP A 86 -14.23 5.74 -5.22
CA ASP A 86 -15.04 6.96 -5.25
C ASP A 86 -15.12 7.65 -3.89
N ALA A 87 -14.28 7.26 -2.91
CA ALA A 87 -14.27 7.89 -1.61
C ALA A 87 -13.62 9.28 -1.67
N LEU A 88 -14.37 10.29 -1.25
CA LEU A 88 -13.87 11.66 -1.09
C LEU A 88 -13.60 11.92 0.40
N LEU A 89 -12.34 11.83 0.81
CA LEU A 89 -11.94 11.93 2.20
C LEU A 89 -11.51 13.36 2.56
N PRO A 90 -11.79 13.84 3.79
CA PRO A 90 -11.31 15.14 4.22
C PRO A 90 -9.78 15.16 4.39
N CYS A 91 -9.22 16.37 4.35
CA CYS A 91 -7.79 16.55 4.57
C CYS A 91 -7.42 16.33 6.04
N ASP A 92 -6.42 15.49 6.27
CA ASP A 92 -5.81 15.26 7.57
C ASP A 92 -4.40 15.84 7.59
N PHE A 93 -4.14 16.86 8.41
CA PHE A 93 -2.88 17.60 8.40
C PHE A 93 -2.01 17.32 9.62
N ALA A 94 -0.73 17.01 9.35
CA ALA A 94 0.33 16.88 10.34
C ALA A 94 1.49 17.85 10.04
N HIS A 95 2.24 18.26 11.05
CA HIS A 95 3.39 19.15 10.84
C HIS A 95 4.61 18.43 10.21
N ALA A 96 5.14 18.99 9.12
CA ALA A 96 6.23 18.44 8.32
C ALA A 96 7.49 19.35 8.27
N GLY A 97 7.67 20.17 9.31
CA GLY A 97 8.80 21.09 9.44
C GLY A 97 8.53 22.43 8.79
N LYS A 98 9.59 23.05 8.24
CA LYS A 98 9.51 24.36 7.59
C LYS A 98 9.96 24.29 6.14
N PHE A 99 9.40 25.15 5.30
CA PHE A 99 9.93 25.42 3.97
C PHE A 99 11.28 26.14 4.05
N ARG A 100 12.02 26.17 2.93
CA ARG A 100 13.33 26.86 2.85
C ARG A 100 13.26 28.34 3.22
N HIS A 101 12.12 28.98 3.01
CA HIS A 101 11.85 30.37 3.39
C HIS A 101 11.31 30.53 4.83
N GLY A 102 11.41 29.48 5.66
CA GLY A 102 11.10 29.52 7.09
C GLY A 102 9.62 29.43 7.47
N ALA A 103 8.69 29.36 6.52
CA ALA A 103 7.27 29.18 6.83
C ALA A 103 6.98 27.73 7.23
N GLU A 104 5.94 27.54 8.04
CA GLU A 104 5.42 26.23 8.42
C GLU A 104 5.05 25.41 7.18
N ARG A 105 5.47 24.15 7.16
CA ARG A 105 5.14 23.17 6.14
C ARG A 105 4.31 22.08 6.79
N LEU A 106 3.07 21.95 6.32
CA LEU A 106 2.15 20.92 6.77
C LEU A 106 2.08 19.81 5.73
N TRP A 107 1.64 18.63 6.15
CA TRP A 107 1.53 17.45 5.33
C TRP A 107 0.12 16.89 5.41
N CYS A 108 -0.54 16.74 4.27
CA CYS A 108 -1.81 16.06 4.22
C CYS A 108 -1.59 14.54 4.17
N ARG A 109 -1.90 13.82 5.26
CA ARG A 109 -1.79 12.36 5.35
C ARG A 109 -2.82 11.63 4.46
N THR A 110 -3.97 12.23 4.21
CA THR A 110 -4.97 11.64 3.30
C THR A 110 -4.50 11.66 1.84
N HIS A 111 -4.02 12.81 1.37
CA HIS A 111 -3.79 13.05 -0.07
C HIS A 111 -2.31 13.19 -0.45
N GLN A 112 -1.42 13.09 0.55
CA GLN A 112 0.01 12.97 0.38
C GLN A 112 0.59 14.14 -0.43
N THR A 113 0.33 15.34 0.09
CA THR A 113 0.87 16.58 -0.46
C THR A 113 1.16 17.59 0.65
N HIS A 114 2.17 18.42 0.45
CA HIS A 114 2.47 19.51 1.37
C HIS A 114 1.44 20.63 1.26
N TRP A 115 1.25 21.34 2.35
CA TRP A 115 0.43 22.54 2.44
C TRP A 115 1.23 23.63 3.15
N GLY A 116 0.99 24.88 2.77
CA GLY A 116 1.59 26.07 3.38
C GLY A 116 2.29 26.98 2.37
N THR A 117 2.04 26.76 1.08
CA THR A 117 2.45 27.69 0.02
C THR A 117 1.58 28.96 0.03
N LYS A 118 1.96 29.98 -0.74
CA LYS A 118 1.13 31.19 -0.88
C LYS A 118 -0.26 30.89 -1.44
N ALA A 119 -0.34 29.99 -2.42
CA ALA A 119 -1.60 29.57 -3.04
C ALA A 119 -2.52 28.88 -2.02
N ASP A 120 -1.96 28.05 -1.15
CA ASP A 120 -2.71 27.39 -0.07
C ASP A 120 -3.32 28.39 0.92
N ILE A 121 -2.55 29.41 1.30
CA ILE A 121 -3.00 30.46 2.23
C ILE A 121 -4.08 31.33 1.57
N GLU A 122 -3.93 31.65 0.29
CA GLU A 122 -4.94 32.39 -0.48
C GLU A 122 -6.24 31.60 -0.62
N ALA A 123 -6.15 30.31 -0.96
CA ALA A 123 -7.31 29.41 -1.03
C ALA A 123 -8.04 29.30 0.31
N LEU A 124 -7.30 29.22 1.43
CA LEU A 124 -7.89 29.26 2.77
C LEU A 124 -8.62 30.58 3.03
N ALA A 125 -8.03 31.73 2.66
CA ALA A 125 -8.68 33.03 2.83
C ALA A 125 -9.95 33.16 1.98
N GLN A 126 -9.96 32.59 0.78
CA GLN A 126 -11.10 32.62 -0.13
C GLN A 126 -12.24 31.71 0.30
N HIS A 127 -11.92 30.49 0.77
CA HIS A 127 -12.92 29.44 1.01
C HIS A 127 -13.23 29.22 2.49
N GLY A 128 -12.44 29.78 3.40
CA GLY A 128 -12.60 29.61 4.85
C GLY A 128 -12.34 28.20 5.37
N VAL A 129 -11.89 27.27 4.51
CA VAL A 129 -11.62 25.87 4.86
C VAL A 129 -10.24 25.47 4.40
N MET A 130 -9.48 24.85 5.31
CA MET A 130 -8.15 24.34 5.01
C MET A 130 -8.24 23.06 4.19
N ARG A 131 -7.76 23.11 2.94
CA ARG A 131 -7.77 22.00 1.99
C ARG A 131 -6.42 21.92 1.30
N CYS A 132 -5.94 20.70 1.07
CA CYS A 132 -4.73 20.48 0.30
C CYS A 132 -5.03 20.59 -1.20
N ALA A 133 -3.98 20.73 -2.01
CA ALA A 133 -4.12 20.81 -3.47
C ALA A 133 -4.85 19.60 -4.09
N ASN A 134 -4.84 18.45 -3.42
CA ASN A 134 -5.43 17.20 -3.88
C ASN A 134 -6.75 16.85 -3.16
N HIS A 135 -7.39 17.78 -2.46
CA HIS A 135 -8.56 17.49 -1.62
C HIS A 135 -9.79 16.94 -2.37
N THR A 136 -9.83 17.06 -3.70
CA THR A 136 -10.90 16.49 -4.54
C THR A 136 -10.56 15.12 -5.10
N GLN A 137 -9.38 14.58 -4.78
CA GLN A 137 -8.92 13.31 -5.28
C GLN A 137 -9.77 12.18 -4.69
N LEU A 138 -10.30 11.34 -5.56
CA LEU A 138 -11.02 10.13 -5.15
C LEU A 138 -10.02 9.05 -4.72
N MET A 139 -10.36 8.35 -3.64
CA MET A 139 -9.55 7.33 -3.02
C MET A 139 -10.17 5.96 -3.25
N ASN A 140 -9.30 4.96 -3.43
CA ASN A 140 -9.69 3.56 -3.38
C ASN A 140 -9.79 3.12 -1.92
N TYR A 141 -10.73 2.23 -1.63
CA TYR A 141 -10.95 1.79 -0.27
C TYR A 141 -11.54 0.39 -0.16
N VAL A 142 -11.32 -0.20 1.02
CA VAL A 142 -12.02 -1.38 1.55
C VAL A 142 -12.36 -1.11 3.00
N VAL A 143 -13.65 -1.14 3.34
CA VAL A 143 -14.13 -1.12 4.73
C VAL A 143 -14.20 -2.55 5.24
N ALA A 144 -13.75 -2.78 6.48
CA ALA A 144 -13.65 -4.10 7.09
C ALA A 144 -12.84 -5.07 6.21
N PRO A 145 -11.57 -4.76 5.89
CA PRO A 145 -10.75 -5.62 5.04
C PRO A 145 -10.54 -6.99 5.69
N LEU A 146 -10.34 -8.02 4.86
CA LEU A 146 -9.90 -9.31 5.36
C LEU A 146 -8.62 -9.11 6.19
N THR A 147 -8.67 -9.55 7.44
CA THR A 147 -7.52 -9.52 8.35
C THR A 147 -7.04 -10.95 8.58
N ILE A 148 -5.77 -11.22 8.29
CA ILE A 148 -5.16 -12.55 8.42
C ILE A 148 -4.06 -12.47 9.46
N ASN A 149 -4.19 -13.23 10.54
CA ASN A 149 -3.06 -13.50 11.43
C ASN A 149 -2.22 -14.64 10.85
N VAL A 150 -1.04 -14.31 10.33
CA VAL A 150 -0.21 -15.28 9.60
C VAL A 150 0.31 -16.42 10.47
N THR A 151 0.28 -16.27 11.80
CA THR A 151 0.72 -17.31 12.75
C THR A 151 -0.41 -18.22 13.24
N GLU A 152 -1.68 -17.92 12.94
CA GLU A 152 -2.84 -18.73 13.36
C GLU A 152 -3.16 -19.88 12.40
N TYR A 153 -2.54 -19.90 11.22
CA TYR A 153 -2.83 -20.87 10.16
C TYR A 153 -1.59 -21.70 9.81
N ALA A 154 -1.81 -22.96 9.45
CA ALA A 154 -0.72 -23.85 9.04
C ALA A 154 -0.06 -23.39 7.73
N GLU A 155 -0.85 -22.87 6.79
CA GLU A 155 -0.35 -22.30 5.53
C GLU A 155 -1.12 -21.04 5.16
N VAL A 156 -0.37 -19.99 4.87
CA VAL A 156 -0.83 -18.72 4.31
C VAL A 156 0.03 -18.40 3.11
N GLY A 157 -0.63 -18.11 2.00
CA GLY A 157 -0.03 -17.60 0.78
C GLY A 157 -0.73 -16.30 0.37
N ILE A 158 0.04 -15.26 0.08
CA ILE A 158 -0.47 -13.95 -0.35
C ILE A 158 0.31 -13.51 -1.58
N TRP A 159 -0.40 -13.20 -2.67
CA TRP A 159 0.22 -12.77 -3.94
C TRP A 159 -0.43 -11.50 -4.49
N CYS A 160 0.28 -10.85 -5.41
CA CYS A 160 -0.31 -9.86 -6.31
C CYS A 160 -1.05 -10.58 -7.46
N SER A 161 -2.38 -10.49 -7.50
CA SER A 161 -3.20 -10.98 -8.61
C SER A 161 -3.24 -9.96 -9.74
N MET A 162 -2.56 -10.28 -10.84
CA MET A 162 -2.57 -9.54 -12.09
C MET A 162 -3.54 -10.16 -13.12
N PRO A 163 -3.99 -9.40 -14.14
CA PRO A 163 -4.72 -9.97 -15.27
C PRO A 163 -3.94 -11.13 -15.91
N ALA A 164 -4.65 -12.08 -16.53
CA ALA A 164 -4.01 -13.18 -17.25
C ALA A 164 -3.08 -12.67 -18.37
N ALA A 165 -2.01 -13.41 -18.62
CA ALA A 165 -1.11 -13.20 -19.75
C ALA A 165 -1.72 -13.72 -21.06
N LEU A 166 -2.50 -14.79 -20.98
CA LEU A 166 -3.16 -15.42 -22.11
C LEU A 166 -4.45 -16.08 -21.63
N SER A 167 -5.49 -16.05 -22.46
CA SER A 167 -6.78 -16.67 -22.18
C SER A 167 -7.54 -16.89 -23.48
N THR A 168 -8.45 -17.87 -23.48
CA THR A 168 -9.47 -18.02 -24.54
C THR A 168 -10.53 -16.93 -24.49
N GLN A 169 -10.72 -16.31 -23.32
CA GLN A 169 -11.67 -15.24 -23.09
C GLN A 169 -10.99 -13.86 -23.19
N ASP A 170 -11.79 -12.81 -23.43
CA ASP A 170 -11.29 -11.44 -23.50
C ASP A 170 -10.64 -11.02 -22.17
N ILE A 171 -9.39 -10.54 -22.24
CA ILE A 171 -8.62 -10.13 -21.07
C ILE A 171 -8.71 -8.61 -20.94
N LYS A 172 -9.61 -8.16 -20.07
CA LYS A 172 -9.74 -6.74 -19.76
C LYS A 172 -8.59 -6.27 -18.85
N PRO A 173 -7.88 -5.19 -19.22
CA PRO A 173 -6.97 -4.52 -18.30
C PRO A 173 -7.70 -4.16 -17.01
N ARG A 174 -7.06 -4.38 -15.87
CA ARG A 174 -7.62 -4.08 -14.55
C ARG A 174 -6.52 -3.77 -13.56
N PRO A 175 -6.85 -3.10 -12.44
CA PRO A 175 -5.90 -3.00 -11.36
C PRO A 175 -5.55 -4.35 -10.73
N PRO A 176 -4.40 -4.44 -10.03
CA PRO A 176 -4.04 -5.63 -9.30
C PRO A 176 -5.01 -5.86 -8.14
N LYS A 177 -5.09 -7.11 -7.70
CA LYS A 177 -5.79 -7.53 -6.48
C LYS A 177 -4.84 -8.28 -5.57
N ILE A 178 -5.27 -8.59 -4.35
CA ILE A 178 -4.50 -9.41 -3.41
C ILE A 178 -5.10 -10.81 -3.40
N HIS A 179 -4.38 -11.79 -3.95
CA HIS A 179 -4.81 -13.18 -3.93
C HIS A 179 -4.39 -13.84 -2.63
N VAL A 180 -5.30 -14.56 -1.99
CA VAL A 180 -5.06 -15.16 -0.68
C VAL A 180 -5.40 -16.65 -0.71
N HIS A 181 -4.43 -17.45 -0.25
CA HIS A 181 -4.61 -18.83 0.14
C HIS A 181 -4.48 -18.97 1.66
N VAL A 182 -5.44 -19.64 2.30
CA VAL A 182 -5.34 -20.04 3.72
C VAL A 182 -5.74 -21.49 3.90
N ARG A 183 -4.96 -22.24 4.69
CA ARG A 183 -5.32 -23.58 5.17
C ARG A 183 -5.16 -23.67 6.69
N GLU A 184 -6.13 -24.31 7.33
CA GLU A 184 -6.07 -24.57 8.77
C GLU A 184 -5.01 -25.62 9.11
N LYS A 185 -4.86 -26.66 8.28
CA LYS A 185 -3.83 -27.69 8.41
C LYS A 185 -3.10 -27.90 7.09
N THR A 186 -1.85 -28.34 7.18
CA THR A 186 -1.03 -28.69 6.01
C THR A 186 -1.73 -29.77 5.18
N GLY A 187 -1.83 -29.54 3.87
CA GLY A 187 -2.47 -30.47 2.93
C GLY A 187 -4.00 -30.43 2.86
N ASP A 188 -4.67 -29.68 3.76
CA ASP A 188 -6.13 -29.53 3.70
C ASP A 188 -6.58 -28.73 2.48
N ARG A 189 -7.89 -28.81 2.20
CA ARG A 189 -8.53 -27.89 1.25
C ARG A 189 -8.34 -26.45 1.71
N LYS A 190 -8.16 -25.55 0.74
CA LYS A 190 -8.07 -24.12 1.00
C LYS A 190 -9.37 -23.64 1.65
N LYS A 191 -9.26 -23.01 2.82
CA LYS A 191 -10.37 -22.31 3.49
C LYS A 191 -10.66 -20.98 2.79
N ILE A 192 -9.60 -20.32 2.32
CA ILE A 192 -9.66 -19.10 1.51
C ILE A 192 -8.85 -19.37 0.24
N ASP A 193 -9.46 -19.08 -0.90
CA ASP A 193 -8.87 -19.14 -2.25
C ASP A 193 -9.56 -18.12 -3.14
N GLN A 194 -9.22 -16.84 -2.97
CA GLN A 194 -9.83 -15.76 -3.75
C GLN A 194 -9.03 -14.46 -3.73
N ASP A 195 -9.44 -13.55 -4.61
CA ASP A 195 -8.91 -12.20 -4.70
C ASP A 195 -9.65 -11.21 -3.80
N PHE A 196 -8.90 -10.30 -3.18
CA PHE A 196 -9.40 -9.19 -2.37
C PHE A 196 -8.88 -7.86 -2.92
N SER A 197 -9.60 -6.76 -2.70
CA SER A 197 -9.16 -5.43 -3.13
C SER A 197 -7.98 -4.91 -2.30
N ALA A 198 -7.93 -5.23 -1.01
CA ALA A 198 -6.82 -4.98 -0.08
C ALA A 198 -7.04 -5.86 1.17
N ILE A 199 -5.97 -6.15 1.92
CA ILE A 199 -6.04 -6.94 3.16
C ILE A 199 -5.16 -6.33 4.25
N SER A 200 -5.42 -6.71 5.50
CA SER A 200 -4.48 -6.53 6.61
C SER A 200 -3.84 -7.86 6.97
N THR A 201 -2.54 -7.87 7.20
CA THR A 201 -1.83 -8.99 7.83
C THR A 201 -1.43 -8.62 9.25
N LEU A 202 -1.78 -9.46 10.21
CA LEU A 202 -1.30 -9.41 11.58
C LEU A 202 -0.13 -10.38 11.73
N TYR A 203 0.85 -9.99 12.53
CA TYR A 203 1.98 -10.83 12.89
C TYR A 203 2.40 -10.57 14.35
N SER A 204 3.16 -11.49 14.93
CA SER A 204 3.67 -11.35 16.30
C SER A 204 4.82 -10.34 16.35
N SER A 205 4.73 -9.33 17.22
CA SER A 205 5.79 -8.34 17.43
C SER A 205 7.14 -8.97 17.80
N GLY A 206 7.13 -10.16 18.43
CA GLY A 206 8.34 -10.92 18.76
C GLY A 206 9.18 -11.35 17.55
N LEU A 207 8.69 -11.17 16.32
CA LEU A 207 9.47 -11.39 15.09
C LEU A 207 10.40 -10.22 14.75
N GLY A 208 10.22 -9.04 15.37
CA GLY A 208 11.11 -7.89 15.18
C GLY A 208 11.18 -7.37 13.74
N LEU A 209 10.08 -7.44 12.99
CA LEU A 209 10.07 -7.09 11.55
C LEU A 209 10.27 -5.59 11.30
N PHE A 210 9.86 -4.75 12.23
CA PHE A 210 10.03 -3.30 12.17
C PHE A 210 10.71 -2.80 13.45
N ALA A 211 11.23 -1.57 13.44
CA ALA A 211 11.95 -1.03 14.59
C ALA A 211 11.05 -0.68 15.78
N SER A 212 9.73 -0.59 15.58
CA SER A 212 8.76 -0.40 16.65
C SER A 212 7.98 -1.70 16.84
N ASP A 213 8.03 -2.24 18.05
CA ASP A 213 7.26 -3.42 18.45
C ASP A 213 5.74 -3.15 18.50
N GLU A 214 5.34 -1.87 18.44
CA GLU A 214 3.93 -1.46 18.35
C GLU A 214 3.33 -1.78 16.97
N ILE A 215 4.17 -1.90 15.92
CA ILE A 215 3.70 -2.16 14.56
C ILE A 215 3.47 -3.65 14.40
N THR A 216 2.27 -4.14 14.68
CA THR A 216 1.88 -5.57 14.55
C THR A 216 1.02 -5.86 13.33
N ARG A 217 0.73 -4.83 12.53
CA ARG A 217 -0.15 -4.90 11.36
C ARG A 217 0.53 -4.29 10.15
N VAL A 218 0.35 -4.93 9.00
CA VAL A 218 0.73 -4.39 7.71
C VAL A 218 -0.47 -4.46 6.78
N ASN A 219 -0.82 -3.34 6.16
CA ASN A 219 -1.87 -3.29 5.16
C ASN A 219 -1.25 -3.51 3.78
N ILE A 220 -1.78 -4.47 3.03
CA ILE A 220 -1.31 -4.81 1.68
C ILE A 220 -2.32 -4.26 0.69
N THR A 221 -1.90 -3.24 -0.05
CA THR A 221 -2.71 -2.57 -1.08
C THR A 221 -2.24 -2.98 -2.48
N PRO A 222 -3.11 -2.88 -3.50
CA PRO A 222 -2.75 -3.21 -4.88
C PRO A 222 -1.47 -2.54 -5.41
N PRO A 223 -1.26 -1.21 -5.27
CA PRO A 223 -0.03 -0.60 -5.78
C PRO A 223 1.22 -1.11 -5.06
N ALA A 224 1.17 -1.31 -3.74
CA ALA A 224 2.30 -1.84 -2.98
C ALA A 224 2.64 -3.28 -3.38
N ALA A 225 1.62 -4.14 -3.54
CA ALA A 225 1.80 -5.52 -3.99
C ALA A 225 2.38 -5.59 -5.41
N PHE A 226 1.92 -4.73 -6.32
CA PHE A 226 2.40 -4.68 -7.69
C PHE A 226 3.84 -4.19 -7.81
N ASP A 227 4.16 -3.07 -7.16
CA ASP A 227 5.52 -2.51 -7.17
C ASP A 227 6.52 -3.48 -6.52
N PHE A 228 6.11 -4.17 -5.45
CA PHE A 228 6.91 -5.23 -4.82
C PHE A 228 7.21 -6.40 -5.78
N VAL A 229 6.19 -6.97 -6.43
CA VAL A 229 6.39 -8.07 -7.38
C VAL A 229 7.24 -7.61 -8.57
N ARG A 230 6.99 -6.41 -9.11
CA ARG A 230 7.80 -5.84 -10.20
C ARG A 230 9.27 -5.73 -9.80
N ALA A 231 9.55 -5.29 -8.57
CA ALA A 231 10.91 -5.17 -8.06
C ALA A 231 11.59 -6.54 -7.87
N ILE A 232 10.90 -7.58 -7.39
CA ILE A 232 11.47 -8.94 -7.34
C ILE A 232 11.75 -9.48 -8.75
N GLU A 233 10.78 -9.42 -9.65
CA GLU A 233 10.92 -9.95 -11.03
C GLU A 233 12.04 -9.27 -11.81
N THR A 234 12.38 -8.03 -11.46
CA THR A 234 13.47 -7.27 -12.08
C THR A 234 14.75 -7.21 -11.23
N ASN A 235 14.81 -8.01 -10.17
CA ASN A 235 15.95 -8.12 -9.25
C ASN A 235 16.45 -6.76 -8.73
N ARG A 236 15.51 -5.88 -8.35
CA ARG A 236 15.82 -4.57 -7.76
C ARG A 236 16.11 -4.70 -6.28
N GLU A 237 17.11 -3.97 -5.80
CA GLU A 237 17.48 -3.95 -4.39
C GLU A 237 16.35 -3.38 -3.54
N MET A 238 15.88 -4.16 -2.56
CA MET A 238 14.75 -3.81 -1.70
C MET A 238 15.06 -4.07 -0.24
N SER A 239 14.61 -3.15 0.62
CA SER A 239 14.61 -3.33 2.07
C SER A 239 13.45 -2.54 2.68
N CYS A 240 13.44 -2.34 3.99
CA CYS A 240 12.50 -1.45 4.67
C CYS A 240 13.26 -0.54 5.62
N ILE A 241 13.20 0.77 5.38
CA ILE A 241 13.75 1.76 6.31
C ILE A 241 12.63 2.47 7.06
N ASN A 242 12.87 2.77 8.33
CA ASN A 242 11.94 3.52 9.16
C ASN A 242 12.27 5.00 9.13
N CYS A 243 11.24 5.84 9.21
CA CYS A 243 11.41 7.28 9.21
C CYS A 243 12.21 7.72 10.43
N SER A 244 13.29 8.48 10.23
CA SER A 244 14.11 9.01 11.31
C SER A 244 13.38 10.02 12.20
N SER A 245 12.22 10.52 11.77
CA SER A 245 11.42 11.52 12.50
C SER A 245 10.21 10.93 13.23
N CYS A 246 9.46 10.01 12.60
CA CYS A 246 8.24 9.45 13.21
C CYS A 246 8.28 7.94 13.43
N GLY A 247 9.34 7.24 13.01
CA GLY A 247 9.48 5.80 13.20
C GLY A 247 8.67 4.91 12.25
N TYR A 248 7.74 5.47 11.48
CA TYR A 248 6.93 4.67 10.53
C TYR A 248 7.77 4.08 9.40
N PRO A 249 7.48 2.84 8.95
CA PRO A 249 8.15 2.23 7.81
C PRO A 249 7.85 3.00 6.53
N HIS A 250 8.89 3.18 5.71
CA HIS A 250 8.74 3.78 4.39
C HIS A 250 8.23 2.74 3.40
N LEU A 251 7.21 3.14 2.66
CA LEU A 251 6.79 2.53 1.42
C LEU A 251 7.16 3.51 0.31
N ASP A 252 7.86 3.05 -0.71
CA ASP A 252 8.09 3.74 -1.97
C ASP A 252 7.11 3.17 -3.01
N LEU A 253 6.47 4.03 -3.81
CA LEU A 253 5.55 3.64 -4.88
C LEU A 253 5.83 4.43 -6.16
N ALA A 254 5.30 3.92 -7.29
CA ALA A 254 5.46 4.51 -8.62
C ALA A 254 6.93 4.82 -8.94
N ASP A 255 7.26 6.06 -9.34
CA ASP A 255 8.62 6.46 -9.73
C ASP A 255 9.66 6.17 -8.64
N PHE A 256 9.27 6.25 -7.35
CA PHE A 256 10.17 5.91 -6.24
C PHE A 256 10.37 4.40 -6.07
N ALA A 257 9.44 3.57 -6.55
CA ALA A 257 9.60 2.12 -6.61
C ALA A 257 10.32 1.64 -7.89
N ASP A 258 10.74 2.56 -8.76
CA ASP A 258 11.38 2.20 -10.01
C ASP A 258 12.89 2.05 -9.96
N THR A 259 13.55 2.86 -9.15
CA THR A 259 15.01 2.83 -9.05
C THR A 259 15.42 2.88 -7.58
N PRO A 260 16.28 1.95 -7.12
CA PRO A 260 16.88 2.03 -5.81
C PRO A 260 17.53 3.39 -5.57
N HIS A 261 17.21 4.02 -4.44
CA HIS A 261 17.66 5.37 -4.12
C HIS A 261 17.93 5.50 -2.63
N ARG A 262 18.63 6.58 -2.23
CA ARG A 262 19.04 6.76 -0.84
C ARG A 262 18.13 7.65 -0.02
N LYS A 263 17.40 8.57 -0.66
CA LYS A 263 16.59 9.59 0.02
C LYS A 263 15.11 9.20 -0.03
N HIS A 264 14.55 8.81 1.10
CA HIS A 264 13.17 8.33 1.16
C HIS A 264 12.23 9.40 1.69
N PHE A 265 11.05 9.47 1.08
CA PHE A 265 10.00 10.40 1.45
C PHE A 265 8.97 9.71 2.38
N CYS A 266 8.75 10.24 3.59
CA CYS A 266 7.86 9.60 4.54
C CYS A 266 6.41 9.97 4.25
N GLY A 267 5.60 9.00 3.80
CA GLY A 267 4.18 9.21 3.58
C GLY A 267 3.40 9.57 4.85
N ASN A 268 3.86 9.16 6.04
CA ASN A 268 3.17 9.45 7.30
C ASN A 268 3.38 10.89 7.79
N CYS A 269 4.62 11.34 7.92
CA CYS A 269 4.90 12.69 8.46
C CYS A 269 5.30 13.74 7.42
N GLY A 270 5.40 13.37 6.14
CA GLY A 270 5.74 14.27 5.04
C GLY A 270 7.19 14.79 5.05
N ARG A 271 8.06 14.20 5.88
CA ARG A 271 9.48 14.56 5.95
C ARG A 271 10.30 13.71 4.99
N ASP A 272 11.31 14.35 4.41
CA ASP A 272 12.19 13.79 3.37
C ASP A 272 13.65 13.68 3.85
N SER A 273 13.85 13.65 5.16
CA SER A 273 15.16 13.60 5.81
C SER A 273 15.61 12.18 6.17
N THR A 274 14.88 11.16 5.73
CA THR A 274 15.28 9.75 5.93
C THR A 274 16.22 9.34 4.81
N TRP A 275 17.40 8.83 5.17
CA TRP A 275 18.37 8.33 4.21
C TRP A 275 18.81 6.90 4.55
N SER A 276 18.77 6.01 3.57
CA SER A 276 19.38 4.69 3.67
C SER A 276 20.89 4.76 3.50
N LYS A 277 21.59 3.74 3.99
CA LYS A 277 23.04 3.61 3.79
C LYS A 277 23.34 3.40 2.31
N GLU A 278 22.73 2.37 1.73
CA GLU A 278 22.82 2.00 0.31
C GLU A 278 21.53 2.33 -0.45
N PRO A 279 21.59 2.53 -1.78
CA PRO A 279 20.38 2.70 -2.60
C PRO A 279 19.46 1.48 -2.49
N ILE A 280 18.21 1.69 -2.09
CA ILE A 280 17.18 0.65 -1.97
C ILE A 280 15.84 1.19 -2.47
N ILE A 281 14.90 0.31 -2.78
CA ILE A 281 13.46 0.62 -2.76
C ILE A 281 12.95 0.20 -1.38
N SER A 282 12.35 1.12 -0.63
CA SER A 282 11.81 0.83 0.70
C SER A 282 10.37 0.30 0.61
N THR A 283 10.10 -0.83 1.25
CA THR A 283 8.73 -1.37 1.34
C THR A 283 8.55 -2.23 2.60
N PRO A 284 7.45 -2.04 3.36
CA PRO A 284 7.13 -2.89 4.50
C PRO A 284 6.78 -4.34 4.10
N LEU A 285 6.60 -4.61 2.80
CA LEU A 285 6.36 -5.97 2.30
C LEU A 285 7.63 -6.82 2.30
N LYS A 286 8.82 -6.22 2.23
CA LYS A 286 10.09 -6.96 2.19
C LYS A 286 10.39 -7.70 3.51
N PRO A 287 10.28 -7.07 4.70
CA PRO A 287 10.42 -7.80 5.96
C PRO A 287 9.40 -8.92 6.14
N LEU A 288 8.15 -8.72 5.72
CA LEU A 288 7.14 -9.78 5.73
C LEU A 288 7.55 -10.97 4.86
N HIS A 289 7.95 -10.67 3.62
CA HIS A 289 8.41 -11.68 2.68
C HIS A 289 9.59 -12.48 3.23
N ASP A 290 10.62 -11.79 3.71
CA ASP A 290 11.85 -12.43 4.18
C ASP A 290 11.65 -13.26 5.44
N ALA A 291 10.79 -12.81 6.35
CA ALA A 291 10.53 -13.52 7.59
C ALA A 291 9.63 -14.75 7.40
N PHE A 292 8.68 -14.68 6.47
CA PHE A 292 7.70 -15.76 6.30
C PHE A 292 8.06 -16.74 5.19
N ALA A 293 8.87 -16.35 4.20
CA ALA A 293 9.40 -17.28 3.21
C ALA A 293 10.38 -18.26 3.88
N LYS A 294 9.85 -19.37 4.41
CA LYS A 294 10.66 -20.46 5.00
C LYS A 294 11.75 -20.97 4.04
N THR A 295 11.52 -20.80 2.75
CA THR A 295 12.51 -20.92 1.68
C THR A 295 12.31 -19.78 0.68
N LEU A 296 13.40 -19.10 0.34
CA LEU A 296 13.46 -18.18 -0.81
C LEU A 296 13.76 -18.93 -2.12
N ASN A 297 14.11 -20.22 -2.03
CA ASN A 297 14.32 -21.05 -3.20
C ASN A 297 12.97 -21.38 -3.80
N TYR A 298 12.85 -21.07 -5.08
CA TYR A 298 11.77 -21.53 -5.92
C TYR A 298 12.08 -22.93 -6.45
N GLU A 299 11.03 -23.72 -6.66
CA GLU A 299 11.11 -25.00 -7.34
C GLU A 299 10.46 -24.87 -8.71
N THR A 300 11.17 -25.25 -9.76
CA THR A 300 10.58 -25.38 -11.09
C THR A 300 9.97 -26.77 -11.19
N PRO A 301 8.64 -26.90 -11.31
CA PRO A 301 7.99 -28.21 -11.30
C PRO A 301 8.28 -28.97 -12.59
N ASP A 302 8.69 -30.23 -12.50
CA ASP A 302 8.93 -31.11 -13.66
C ASP A 302 7.60 -31.62 -14.26
N ARG A 303 6.80 -30.69 -14.77
CA ARG A 303 5.49 -30.94 -15.38
C ARG A 303 5.35 -30.11 -16.65
N THR A 304 4.79 -30.75 -17.68
CA THR A 304 4.46 -30.12 -18.96
C THR A 304 2.95 -30.19 -19.20
N LEU A 305 2.37 -29.11 -19.73
CA LEU A 305 0.98 -29.07 -20.18
C LEU A 305 0.91 -28.66 -21.65
N ASP A 306 0.21 -29.45 -22.46
CA ASP A 306 -0.17 -29.05 -23.82
C ASP A 306 -1.61 -28.51 -23.82
N LEU A 307 -1.77 -27.20 -24.02
CA LEU A 307 -3.08 -26.55 -24.08
C LEU A 307 -3.85 -26.91 -25.37
N ASP A 308 -3.18 -27.34 -26.43
CA ASP A 308 -3.83 -27.71 -27.69
C ASP A 308 -4.67 -28.98 -27.54
N SER A 309 -4.30 -29.83 -26.56
CA SER A 309 -5.05 -31.01 -26.16
C SER A 309 -6.39 -30.70 -25.46
N TYR A 310 -6.65 -29.42 -25.11
CA TYR A 310 -7.88 -28.96 -24.45
C TYR A 310 -8.82 -28.19 -25.39
N ALA A 311 -8.86 -28.59 -26.66
CA ALA A 311 -9.75 -27.97 -27.65
C ALA A 311 -11.21 -27.90 -27.15
N GLY A 312 -11.81 -26.71 -27.24
CA GLY A 312 -13.17 -26.44 -26.77
C GLY A 312 -13.31 -26.12 -25.27
N CYS A 313 -12.21 -26.15 -24.50
CA CYS A 313 -12.17 -25.67 -23.13
C CYS A 313 -11.81 -24.18 -23.08
N ASP A 314 -12.20 -23.52 -21.99
CA ASP A 314 -11.70 -22.20 -21.65
C ASP A 314 -10.45 -22.31 -20.80
N PHE A 315 -9.48 -21.42 -21.02
CA PHE A 315 -8.29 -21.39 -20.17
C PHE A 315 -7.83 -19.97 -19.87
N ALA A 316 -7.04 -19.84 -18.81
CA ALA A 316 -6.30 -18.63 -18.47
C ALA A 316 -4.91 -19.02 -17.95
N VAL A 317 -3.91 -18.22 -18.34
CA VAL A 317 -2.49 -18.50 -18.12
C VAL A 317 -1.83 -17.27 -17.51
N TRP A 318 -0.98 -17.50 -16.51
CA TRP A 318 -0.16 -16.51 -15.85
C TRP A 318 1.28 -17.01 -15.74
N ALA A 319 2.25 -16.11 -15.75
CA ALA A 319 3.53 -16.41 -15.11
C ALA A 319 3.27 -16.50 -13.60
N SER A 320 3.75 -17.55 -12.91
CA SER A 320 3.67 -17.57 -11.45
C SER A 320 4.52 -16.46 -10.88
N THR A 321 4.05 -15.73 -9.86
CA THR A 321 4.79 -14.62 -9.26
C THR A 321 5.21 -14.95 -7.83
N PRO A 322 6.31 -14.36 -7.33
CA PRO A 322 6.67 -14.38 -5.92
C PRO A 322 5.49 -14.04 -5.01
N ALA A 323 5.28 -14.85 -3.98
CA ALA A 323 4.39 -14.48 -2.90
C ALA A 323 4.96 -13.28 -2.13
N ILE A 324 4.08 -12.45 -1.59
CA ILE A 324 4.41 -11.45 -0.57
C ILE A 324 4.56 -12.13 0.79
N VAL A 325 3.74 -13.16 1.06
CA VAL A 325 3.82 -14.01 2.26
C VAL A 325 3.64 -15.46 1.83
N TRP A 326 4.51 -16.35 2.30
CA TRP A 326 4.42 -17.79 2.04
C TRP A 326 4.89 -18.62 3.23
N THR A 327 3.97 -19.03 4.11
CA THR A 327 4.33 -19.71 5.36
C THR A 327 4.46 -21.23 5.24
N ALA A 328 4.15 -21.79 4.08
CA ALA A 328 4.22 -23.22 3.85
C ALA A 328 5.67 -23.73 3.89
N ALA A 329 5.86 -24.97 4.33
CA ALA A 329 7.19 -25.57 4.47
C ALA A 329 7.81 -25.96 3.11
N ARG A 330 6.98 -26.21 2.09
CA ARG A 330 7.43 -26.53 0.74
C ARG A 330 7.85 -25.25 -0.03
N PRO A 331 8.74 -25.37 -1.03
CA PRO A 331 9.05 -24.29 -1.96
C PRO A 331 7.82 -23.72 -2.66
N GLN A 332 7.95 -22.47 -3.12
CA GLN A 332 7.03 -21.89 -4.08
C GLN A 332 7.37 -22.41 -5.47
N GLU A 333 6.35 -22.76 -6.24
CA GLU A 333 6.55 -23.20 -7.62
C GLU A 333 6.78 -22.00 -8.56
N PHE A 334 7.84 -22.07 -9.37
CA PHE A 334 8.21 -21.05 -10.34
C PHE A 334 8.08 -21.60 -11.76
N GLY A 335 7.15 -21.03 -12.52
CA GLY A 335 6.79 -21.49 -13.85
C GLY A 335 5.58 -20.74 -14.40
N ILE A 336 4.72 -21.48 -15.08
CA ILE A 336 3.50 -20.99 -15.74
C ILE A 336 2.29 -21.60 -15.03
N HIS A 337 1.48 -20.75 -14.42
CA HIS A 337 0.25 -21.15 -13.75
C HIS A 337 -0.91 -21.18 -14.75
N VAL A 338 -1.67 -22.26 -14.77
CA VAL A 338 -2.73 -22.49 -15.75
C VAL A 338 -4.02 -22.92 -15.07
N HIS A 339 -5.11 -22.27 -15.47
CA HIS A 339 -6.47 -22.76 -15.25
C HIS A 339 -7.06 -23.24 -16.57
N VAL A 340 -7.67 -24.44 -16.57
CA VAL A 340 -8.50 -24.93 -17.70
C VAL A 340 -9.88 -25.32 -17.18
N HIS A 341 -10.92 -24.93 -17.91
CA HIS A 341 -12.32 -25.16 -17.61
C HIS A 341 -13.03 -25.82 -18.80
N ASN A 342 -13.76 -26.91 -18.55
CA ASN A 342 -14.55 -27.61 -19.57
C ASN A 342 -16.00 -27.09 -19.69
N GLY A 343 -16.26 -25.85 -19.26
CA GLY A 343 -17.59 -25.26 -19.15
C GLY A 343 -18.38 -25.62 -17.89
N GLN A 344 -18.04 -26.71 -17.18
CA GLN A 344 -18.73 -27.13 -15.94
C GLN A 344 -17.85 -26.96 -14.71
N SER A 345 -16.57 -27.31 -14.82
CA SER A 345 -15.63 -27.32 -13.71
C SER A 345 -14.23 -26.93 -14.15
N ARG A 346 -13.43 -26.46 -13.21
CA ARG A 346 -11.98 -26.33 -13.37
C ARG A 346 -11.35 -27.73 -13.36
N ILE A 347 -10.72 -28.11 -14.46
CA ILE A 347 -10.08 -29.42 -14.67
C ILE A 347 -8.55 -29.35 -14.58
N VAL A 348 -7.97 -28.16 -14.73
CA VAL A 348 -6.55 -27.88 -14.47
C VAL A 348 -6.46 -26.64 -13.59
N ASP A 349 -5.65 -26.73 -12.54
CA ASP A 349 -5.31 -25.66 -11.60
C ASP A 349 -3.94 -25.99 -11.00
N ASP A 350 -2.87 -25.68 -11.74
CA ASP A 350 -1.52 -26.05 -11.34
C ASP A 350 -0.46 -25.15 -12.00
N THR A 351 0.79 -25.27 -11.53
CA THR A 351 1.95 -24.59 -12.12
C THR A 351 2.83 -25.59 -12.87
N PHE A 352 3.25 -25.23 -14.07
CA PHE A 352 4.02 -26.07 -14.98
C PHE A 352 5.34 -25.39 -15.33
N ASP A 353 6.39 -26.15 -15.58
CA ASP A 353 7.62 -25.61 -16.17
C ASP A 353 7.37 -25.22 -17.62
N THR A 354 6.83 -26.16 -18.40
CA THR A 354 6.55 -25.96 -19.83
C THR A 354 5.05 -26.00 -20.10
N VAL A 355 4.55 -24.98 -20.81
CA VAL A 355 3.18 -24.94 -21.34
C VAL A 355 3.25 -24.72 -22.84
N VAL A 356 2.63 -25.61 -23.63
CA VAL A 356 2.58 -25.52 -25.10
C VAL A 356 1.22 -24.96 -25.53
N TYR A 357 1.23 -24.02 -26.47
CA TYR A 357 0.03 -23.48 -27.11
C TYR A 357 0.30 -23.15 -28.59
N HIS A 358 -0.58 -23.61 -29.48
CA HIS A 358 -0.39 -23.60 -30.94
C HIS A 358 0.94 -24.20 -31.36
N GLY A 359 1.29 -25.35 -30.77
CA GLY A 359 2.52 -26.10 -31.03
C GLY A 359 3.81 -25.39 -30.59
N LYS A 360 3.72 -24.31 -29.80
CA LYS A 360 4.89 -23.55 -29.33
C LYS A 360 4.94 -23.49 -27.80
N PRO A 361 6.11 -23.66 -27.17
CA PRO A 361 6.26 -23.41 -25.75
C PRO A 361 6.03 -21.92 -25.47
N LEU A 362 5.31 -21.63 -24.38
CA LEU A 362 5.11 -20.28 -23.87
C LEU A 362 6.34 -19.85 -23.05
N GLU A 363 6.76 -18.61 -23.25
CA GLU A 363 7.89 -18.02 -22.53
C GLU A 363 7.40 -17.24 -21.30
N ARG A 364 7.77 -17.68 -20.09
CA ARG A 364 7.35 -17.04 -18.83
C ARG A 364 7.67 -15.53 -18.81
N SER A 365 8.82 -15.13 -19.34
CA SER A 365 9.25 -13.72 -19.42
C SER A 365 8.32 -12.85 -20.29
N THR A 366 7.75 -13.42 -21.35
CA THR A 366 6.75 -12.73 -22.19
C THR A 366 5.38 -12.70 -21.51
N LEU A 367 5.04 -13.76 -20.77
CA LEU A 367 3.80 -13.80 -20.00
C LEU A 367 3.80 -12.74 -18.89
N ILE A 368 4.87 -12.63 -18.09
CA ILE A 368 4.96 -11.62 -17.03
C ILE A 368 4.93 -10.19 -17.60
N ALA A 369 5.62 -9.94 -18.72
CA ALA A 369 5.55 -8.65 -19.40
C ALA A 369 4.12 -8.29 -19.84
N SER A 370 3.37 -9.27 -20.34
CA SER A 370 1.97 -9.10 -20.73
C SER A 370 1.05 -8.84 -19.53
N MET A 371 1.27 -9.51 -18.41
CA MET A 371 0.54 -9.30 -17.15
C MET A 371 0.76 -7.87 -16.62
N ILE A 372 2.02 -7.44 -16.59
CA ILE A 372 2.41 -6.07 -16.18
C ILE A 372 1.76 -5.04 -17.11
N ALA A 373 1.86 -5.21 -18.43
CA ALA A 373 1.30 -4.28 -19.41
C ALA A 373 -0.23 -4.14 -19.35
N ARG A 374 -0.94 -5.17 -18.85
CA ARG A 374 -2.40 -5.15 -18.66
C ARG A 374 -2.82 -4.67 -17.27
N THR A 375 -1.89 -4.49 -16.36
CA THR A 375 -2.18 -4.03 -15.00
C THR A 375 -2.28 -2.50 -15.00
N ILE A 376 -3.45 -1.99 -14.60
CA ILE A 376 -3.69 -0.54 -14.48
C ILE A 376 -3.23 -0.11 -13.09
N VAL A 377 -2.26 0.80 -13.01
CA VAL A 377 -1.68 1.32 -11.76
C VAL A 377 -1.61 2.83 -11.69
#